data_AF-A0AAF0XCG1-F1
#
_entry.id   AF-A0AAF0XCG1-F1
#
_cell.length_a   1.000
_cell.length_b   1.000
_cell.length_c   1.000
_cell.angle_alpha   90.00
_cell.angle_beta   90.00
_cell.angle_gamma   90.00
#
_symmetry.space_group_name_H-M   'P 1'
#
loop_
_entity.id
_entity.type
_entity.pdbx_description
1 polymer ?
#
loop_
_entity_poly.entity_id
_entity_poly.type
_entity_poly.pdbx_seq_one_letter_code
_entity_poly.pdbx_strand_id
1 'polypeptide(L)'
;MHILIICMLRSLIHQLWSSYDGMLFLNHDRRLSQSGINFKQIDNERHWDNFIILQAIVASVLCLSFPTLTELPIWDTRGNICCIFLHVVLAEPLYYWVHRLSHVTAFFQRYHWLHHSSAVPHPFTAGLSSYLEHLILCVIVGIPVLGTAFIGYA
;
A
#
# COMPACT_ATOMS: atom_id res chain seq x y z
N MET A 1 -5.13 -17.76 8.86
CA MET A 1 -5.00 -16.36 8.39
C MET A 1 -6.32 -15.75 7.95
N HIS A 2 -6.75 -14.64 8.56
CA HIS A 2 -8.02 -13.96 8.23
C HIS A 2 -7.82 -12.89 7.12
N ILE A 3 -7.50 -13.33 5.90
CA ILE A 3 -7.18 -12.44 4.76
C ILE A 3 -8.29 -11.41 4.52
N LEU A 4 -9.56 -11.84 4.57
CA LEU A 4 -10.71 -10.95 4.38
C LEU A 4 -10.79 -9.86 5.47
N ILE A 5 -10.56 -10.22 6.73
CA ILE A 5 -10.58 -9.25 7.85
C ILE A 5 -9.44 -8.24 7.66
N ILE A 6 -8.25 -8.70 7.30
CA ILE A 6 -7.10 -7.82 7.03
C ILE A 6 -7.40 -6.88 5.86
N CYS A 7 -8.02 -7.36 4.79
CA CYS A 7 -8.40 -6.52 3.65
C CYS A 7 -9.45 -5.48 4.06
N MET A 8 -10.48 -5.87 4.83
CA MET A 8 -11.48 -4.92 5.36
C MET A 8 -10.85 -3.85 6.25
N LEU A 9 -9.92 -4.23 7.13
CA LEU A 9 -9.20 -3.29 7.99
C LEU A 9 -8.33 -2.33 7.15
N ARG A 10 -7.65 -2.83 6.11
CA ARG A 10 -6.88 -1.99 5.18
C ARG A 10 -7.78 -1.02 4.43
N SER A 11 -8.93 -1.46 3.93
CA SER A 11 -9.90 -0.58 3.28
C SER A 11 -10.45 0.46 4.23
N LEU A 12 -10.75 0.07 5.48
CA LEU A 12 -11.23 0.97 6.52
C LEU A 12 -10.20 2.06 6.83
N ILE A 13 -8.91 1.73 6.93
CA ILE A 13 -7.85 2.73 7.16
C ILE A 13 -7.84 3.78 6.05
N HIS A 14 -7.92 3.39 4.77
CA HIS A 14 -7.95 4.33 3.66
C HIS A 14 -9.21 5.21 3.69
N GLN A 15 -10.35 4.61 4.03
CA GLN A 15 -11.61 5.35 4.17
C GLN A 15 -11.55 6.35 5.34
N LEU A 16 -10.98 5.98 6.48
CA LEU A 16 -10.81 6.87 7.63
C LEU A 16 -9.88 8.04 7.30
N TRP A 17 -8.79 7.78 6.58
CA TRP A 17 -7.88 8.83 6.12
C TRP A 17 -8.56 9.75 5.09
N SER A 18 -9.33 9.20 4.15
CA SER A 18 -10.09 10.01 3.19
C SER A 18 -11.12 10.90 3.90
N SER A 19 -11.83 10.35 4.89
CA SER A 19 -12.73 11.13 5.73
C SER A 19 -11.98 12.24 6.48
N TYR A 20 -10.82 11.94 7.07
CA TYR A 20 -9.98 12.92 7.76
C TYR A 20 -9.49 14.02 6.82
N ASP A 21 -9.09 13.68 5.59
CA ASP A 21 -8.68 14.65 4.56
C ASP A 21 -9.82 15.63 4.21
N GLY A 22 -11.06 15.14 4.15
CA GLY A 22 -12.25 15.98 3.94
C GLY A 22 -12.68 16.83 5.15
N MET A 23 -12.18 16.57 6.36
CA MET A 23 -12.54 17.32 7.57
C MET A 23 -11.76 18.64 7.66
N LEU A 24 -12.13 19.61 6.81
CA LEU A 24 -11.45 20.91 6.75
C LEU A 24 -11.41 21.65 8.09
N PHE A 25 -12.43 21.49 8.93
CA PHE A 25 -12.45 22.09 10.27
C PHE A 25 -11.34 21.55 11.21
N LEU A 26 -10.76 20.37 10.92
CA LEU A 26 -9.63 19.80 11.67
C LEU A 26 -8.28 20.08 11.02
N ASN A 27 -8.23 20.12 9.69
CA ASN A 27 -6.97 20.01 8.94
C ASN A 27 -6.66 21.21 8.04
N HIS A 28 -7.50 22.25 7.99
CA HIS A 28 -7.37 23.39 7.06
C HIS A 28 -5.94 23.93 6.95
N ASP A 29 -5.32 24.23 8.10
CA ASP A 29 -3.98 24.84 8.20
C ASP A 29 -2.83 23.84 7.96
N ARG A 30 -3.13 22.55 7.82
CA ARG A 30 -2.15 21.46 7.69
C ARG A 30 -2.18 20.79 6.32
N ARG A 31 -2.99 21.29 5.39
CA ARG A 31 -3.09 20.70 4.04
C ARG A 31 -1.83 20.97 3.23
N LEU A 32 -1.34 19.92 2.57
CA LEU A 32 -0.20 19.99 1.64
C LEU A 32 -0.55 20.76 0.36
N SER A 33 -1.81 20.66 -0.08
CA SER A 33 -2.34 21.40 -1.21
C SER A 33 -3.57 22.19 -0.78
N GLN A 34 -3.64 23.46 -1.20
CA GLN A 34 -4.83 24.29 -0.99
C GLN A 34 -5.91 24.03 -2.05
N SER A 35 -5.55 23.33 -3.14
CA SER A 35 -6.51 22.90 -4.15
C SER A 35 -7.39 21.78 -3.60
N GLY A 36 -8.70 21.91 -3.77
CA GLY A 36 -9.65 20.82 -3.48
C GLY A 36 -9.61 19.73 -4.54
N ILE A 37 -9.95 18.51 -4.13
CA ILE A 37 -10.15 17.39 -5.05
C ILE A 37 -11.32 17.70 -5.98
N ASN A 38 -11.11 17.54 -7.29
CA ASN A 38 -12.16 17.75 -8.28
C ASN A 38 -12.87 16.44 -8.65
N PHE A 39 -14.05 16.55 -9.28
CA PHE A 39 -14.82 15.37 -9.71
C PHE A 39 -14.03 14.43 -10.63
N LYS A 40 -13.18 14.97 -11.51
CA LYS A 40 -12.35 14.16 -12.40
C LYS A 40 -11.38 13.26 -11.62
N GLN A 41 -10.76 13.77 -10.56
CA GLN A 41 -9.88 12.97 -9.71
C GLN A 41 -10.68 11.91 -8.93
N ILE A 42 -11.86 12.25 -8.42
CA ILE A 42 -12.75 11.30 -7.75
C ILE A 42 -13.11 10.14 -8.70
N ASP A 43 -13.47 10.46 -9.94
CA ASP A 43 -13.82 9.46 -10.96
C ASP A 43 -12.62 8.58 -11.33
N ASN A 44 -11.42 9.17 -11.46
CA ASN A 44 -10.19 8.44 -11.74
C ASN A 44 -9.79 7.48 -10.61
N GLU A 45 -10.01 7.88 -9.36
CA GLU A 45 -9.64 7.11 -8.16
C GLU A 45 -10.69 6.07 -7.77
N ARG A 46 -11.77 5.90 -8.53
CA ARG A 46 -12.88 4.98 -8.18
C ARG A 46 -12.43 3.54 -7.88
N HIS A 47 -11.37 3.07 -8.56
CA HIS A 47 -10.83 1.71 -8.43
C HIS A 47 -9.54 1.66 -7.59
N TRP A 48 -9.39 2.58 -6.63
CA TRP A 48 -8.24 2.64 -5.73
C TRP A 48 -8.03 1.34 -4.93
N ASP A 49 -9.04 0.50 -4.77
CA ASP A 49 -9.02 -0.74 -4.02
C ASP A 49 -8.41 -1.93 -4.80
N ASN A 50 -8.07 -1.74 -6.08
CA ASN A 50 -7.44 -2.77 -6.92
C ASN A 50 -6.19 -3.40 -6.28
N PHE A 51 -5.36 -2.62 -5.59
CA PHE A 51 -4.18 -3.16 -4.91
C PHE A 51 -4.53 -4.07 -3.73
N ILE A 52 -5.65 -3.81 -3.03
CA ILE A 52 -6.13 -4.65 -1.92
C ILE A 52 -6.59 -5.99 -2.48
N ILE A 53 -7.35 -5.97 -3.58
CA ILE A 53 -7.79 -7.18 -4.28
C ILE A 53 -6.58 -8.00 -4.74
N LEU A 54 -5.59 -7.37 -5.37
CA LEU A 54 -4.35 -8.03 -5.78
C LEU A 54 -3.62 -8.66 -4.59
N GLN A 55 -3.43 -7.91 -3.51
CA GLN A 55 -2.75 -8.41 -2.31
C GLN A 55 -3.53 -9.55 -1.64
N ALA A 56 -4.87 -9.52 -1.67
CA ALA A 56 -5.71 -10.61 -1.18
C ALA A 56 -5.50 -11.90 -1.98
N ILE A 57 -5.46 -11.80 -3.32
CA ILE A 57 -5.18 -12.93 -4.21
C ILE A 57 -3.79 -13.49 -3.94
N VAL A 58 -2.77 -12.63 -3.89
CA VAL A 58 -1.37 -13.03 -3.64
C VAL A 58 -1.25 -13.70 -2.27
N ALA A 59 -1.82 -13.10 -1.22
CA ALA A 59 -1.81 -13.68 0.12
C ALA A 59 -2.51 -15.05 0.17
N SER A 60 -3.60 -15.21 -0.58
CA SER A 60 -4.33 -16.49 -0.66
C SER A 60 -3.49 -17.56 -1.34
N VAL A 61 -2.87 -17.25 -2.48
CA VAL A 61 -1.94 -18.16 -3.18
C VAL A 61 -0.76 -18.54 -2.29
N LEU A 62 -0.19 -17.58 -1.55
CA LEU A 62 0.91 -17.84 -0.62
C LEU A 62 0.50 -18.74 0.54
N CYS A 63 -0.68 -18.53 1.14
CA CYS A 63 -1.19 -19.39 2.21
C CYS A 63 -1.46 -20.82 1.72
N LEU A 64 -1.91 -20.98 0.47
CA LEU A 64 -2.09 -22.31 -0.14
C LEU A 64 -0.76 -22.98 -0.46
N SER A 65 0.25 -22.20 -0.84
CA SER A 65 1.58 -22.73 -1.21
C SER A 65 2.46 -23.02 0.01
N PHE A 66 2.27 -22.26 1.09
CA PHE A 66 3.05 -22.33 2.33
C PHE A 66 2.09 -22.44 3.53
N PRO A 67 1.67 -23.65 3.93
CA PRO A 67 0.74 -23.86 5.03
C PRO A 67 1.19 -23.23 6.36
N THR A 68 2.50 -23.11 6.58
CA THR A 68 3.09 -22.44 7.76
C THR A 68 2.65 -20.99 7.92
N LEU A 69 2.35 -20.28 6.81
CA LEU A 69 1.82 -18.91 6.86
C LEU A 69 0.39 -18.85 7.44
N THR A 70 -0.32 -19.97 7.50
CA THR A 70 -1.66 -20.03 8.09
C THR A 70 -1.66 -20.22 9.60
N GLU A 71 -0.52 -20.64 10.16
CA GLU A 71 -0.30 -21.01 11.57
C GLU A 71 0.48 -19.96 12.37
N LEU A 72 0.66 -18.75 11.82
CA LEU A 72 1.34 -17.67 12.53
C LEU A 72 0.55 -17.28 13.80
N PRO A 73 1.24 -16.98 14.92
CA PRO A 73 0.60 -16.53 16.14
C PRO A 73 -0.06 -15.17 15.91
N ILE A 74 -1.06 -14.86 16.74
CA ILE A 74 -1.75 -13.56 16.68
C ILE A 74 -0.79 -12.43 17.08
N TRP A 75 0.24 -12.72 17.90
CA TRP A 75 1.19 -11.74 18.40
C TRP A 75 2.55 -12.37 18.78
N ASP A 76 3.64 -11.85 18.20
CA ASP A 76 5.02 -12.07 18.66
C ASP A 76 5.77 -10.74 18.67
N THR A 77 6.33 -10.35 19.82
CA THR A 77 7.11 -9.12 19.94
C THR A 77 8.41 -9.16 19.14
N ARG A 78 9.04 -10.35 19.01
CA ARG A 78 10.27 -10.51 18.22
C ARG A 78 9.96 -10.40 16.73
N GLY A 79 8.87 -11.03 16.28
CA GLY A 79 8.32 -10.86 14.94
C GLY A 79 8.02 -9.41 14.63
N ASN A 80 7.35 -8.68 15.53
CA ASN A 80 7.08 -7.26 15.35
C ASN A 80 8.37 -6.42 15.21
N ILE A 81 9.37 -6.65 16.05
CA ILE A 81 10.67 -5.95 15.96
C ILE A 81 11.36 -6.29 14.63
N CYS A 82 11.38 -7.57 14.23
CA CYS A 82 11.96 -8.00 12.96
C CYS A 82 11.25 -7.37 11.75
N CYS A 83 9.92 -7.35 11.77
CA CYS A 83 9.08 -6.75 10.73
C CYS A 83 9.35 -5.25 10.58
N ILE A 84 9.41 -4.51 11.70
CA ILE A 84 9.76 -3.08 11.70
C ILE A 84 11.18 -2.88 11.16
N PHE A 85 12.14 -3.70 11.59
CA PHE A 85 13.52 -3.61 11.11
C PHE A 85 13.60 -3.85 9.59
N LEU A 86 13.00 -4.92 9.08
CA LEU A 86 12.96 -5.21 7.64
C LEU A 86 12.23 -4.11 6.86
N HIS A 87 11.16 -3.55 7.43
CA HIS A 87 10.44 -2.44 6.82
C HIS A 87 11.33 -1.21 6.67
N VAL A 88 11.95 -0.74 7.77
CA VAL A 88 12.76 0.49 7.78
C VAL A 88 14.07 0.32 7.02
N VAL A 89 14.75 -0.83 7.15
CA VAL A 89 16.11 -1.03 6.62
C VAL A 89 16.10 -1.53 5.17
N LEU A 90 15.09 -2.30 4.75
CA LEU A 90 15.04 -2.87 3.41
C LEU A 90 13.90 -2.31 2.57
N ALA A 91 12.66 -2.38 3.07
CA ALA A 91 11.50 -2.05 2.26
C ALA A 91 11.45 -0.55 1.91
N GLU A 92 11.70 0.33 2.88
CA GLU A 92 11.68 1.79 2.69
C GLU A 92 12.76 2.28 1.70
N PRO A 93 14.06 1.93 1.84
CA PRO A 93 15.06 2.30 0.84
C PRO A 93 14.74 1.74 -0.54
N LEU A 94 14.28 0.49 -0.62
CA LEU A 94 13.92 -0.13 -1.90
C LEU A 94 12.74 0.60 -2.55
N TYR A 95 11.69 0.91 -1.79
CA TYR A 95 10.56 1.71 -2.24
C TYR A 95 11.04 3.05 -2.80
N TYR A 96 11.89 3.76 -2.06
CA TYR A 96 12.42 5.04 -2.50
C TYR A 96 13.19 4.96 -3.83
N TRP A 97 14.08 3.97 -3.97
CA TRP A 97 14.85 3.78 -5.21
C TRP A 97 13.95 3.42 -6.39
N VAL A 98 13.01 2.49 -6.18
CA VAL A 98 12.05 2.06 -7.21
C VAL A 98 11.15 3.22 -7.64
N HIS A 99 10.63 3.98 -6.69
CA HIS A 99 9.83 5.17 -6.99
C HIS A 99 10.66 6.21 -7.73
N ARG A 100 11.92 6.47 -7.33
CA ARG A 100 12.81 7.35 -8.10
C ARG A 100 13.03 6.86 -9.53
N LEU A 101 13.15 5.54 -9.75
CA LEU A 101 13.27 4.94 -11.08
C LEU A 101 11.97 5.05 -11.88
N SER A 102 10.80 5.00 -11.23
CA SER A 102 9.50 5.14 -11.91
C SER A 102 9.30 6.54 -12.49
N HIS A 103 10.03 7.55 -11.99
CA HIS A 103 10.09 8.90 -12.56
C HIS A 103 11.01 9.06 -13.77
N VAL A 104 11.81 8.05 -14.13
CA VAL A 104 12.57 8.06 -15.39
C VAL A 104 11.59 8.01 -16.56
N THR A 105 11.78 8.85 -17.59
CA THR A 105 10.82 9.06 -18.69
C THR A 105 10.21 7.78 -19.26
N ALA A 106 11.03 6.75 -19.49
CA ALA A 106 10.58 5.48 -20.05
C ALA A 106 9.62 4.71 -19.12
N PHE A 107 9.87 4.71 -17.82
CA PHE A 107 8.99 4.07 -16.83
C PHE A 107 7.79 4.96 -16.50
N PHE A 108 8.00 6.27 -16.44
CA PHE A 108 6.95 7.23 -16.12
C PHE A 108 5.80 7.14 -17.12
N GLN A 109 6.10 7.32 -18.40
CA GLN A 109 5.10 7.37 -19.46
C GLN A 109 4.32 6.05 -19.62
N ARG A 110 4.90 4.92 -19.19
CA ARG A 110 4.29 3.60 -19.37
C ARG A 110 3.56 3.09 -18.14
N TYR A 111 4.06 3.42 -16.94
CA TYR A 111 3.64 2.76 -15.71
C TYR A 111 3.30 3.72 -14.56
N HIS A 112 4.00 4.84 -14.42
CA HIS A 112 3.82 5.73 -13.26
C HIS A 112 2.93 6.96 -13.53
N TRP A 113 2.66 7.28 -14.80
CA TRP A 113 1.86 8.45 -15.19
C TRP A 113 0.44 8.43 -14.58
N LEU A 114 -0.13 7.23 -14.40
CA LEU A 114 -1.50 7.07 -13.90
C LEU A 114 -1.61 7.55 -12.45
N HIS A 115 -0.62 7.23 -11.61
CA HIS A 115 -0.54 7.74 -10.25
C HIS A 115 -0.47 9.28 -10.22
N HIS A 116 0.32 9.88 -11.12
CA HIS A 116 0.44 11.34 -11.25
C HIS A 116 -0.73 12.01 -11.98
N SER A 117 -1.72 11.24 -12.44
CA SER A 117 -2.94 11.82 -13.01
C SER A 117 -3.86 12.45 -11.96
N SER A 118 -3.66 12.10 -10.69
CA SER A 118 -4.25 12.75 -9.52
C SER A 118 -3.36 13.90 -9.05
N ALA A 119 -3.82 15.14 -9.26
CA ALA A 119 -3.02 16.33 -8.97
C ALA A 119 -3.01 16.71 -7.49
N VAL A 120 -4.10 16.41 -6.77
CA VAL A 120 -4.23 16.69 -5.33
C VAL A 120 -3.88 15.43 -4.55
N PRO A 121 -2.91 15.44 -3.63
CA PRO A 121 -2.62 14.28 -2.80
C PRO A 121 -3.85 13.88 -1.98
N HIS A 122 -4.30 12.64 -2.12
CA HIS A 122 -5.44 12.08 -1.38
C HIS A 122 -5.14 10.62 -1.01
N PRO A 123 -5.67 10.06 0.09
CA PRO A 123 -5.40 8.68 0.49
C PRO A 123 -5.72 7.63 -0.58
N PHE A 124 -6.71 7.88 -1.44
CA PHE A 124 -7.02 6.97 -2.56
C PHE A 124 -6.05 7.10 -3.73
N THR A 125 -5.33 8.22 -3.87
CA THR A 125 -4.26 8.38 -4.88
C THR A 125 -3.16 7.32 -4.72
N ALA A 126 -2.86 6.91 -3.48
CA ALA A 126 -1.91 5.84 -3.21
C ALA A 126 -2.36 4.47 -3.75
N GLY A 127 -3.67 4.28 -3.94
CA GLY A 127 -4.26 3.09 -4.54
C GLY A 127 -4.47 3.19 -6.06
N LEU A 128 -4.22 4.35 -6.67
CA LEU A 128 -4.32 4.55 -8.12
C LEU A 128 -2.94 4.36 -8.76
N SER A 129 -2.70 3.20 -9.35
CA SER A 129 -1.44 2.90 -10.03
C SER A 129 -1.64 1.95 -11.21
N SER A 130 -0.64 1.85 -12.09
CA SER A 130 -0.66 0.81 -13.12
C SER A 130 -0.54 -0.58 -12.49
N TYR A 131 -0.94 -1.62 -13.23
CA TYR A 131 -0.82 -3.00 -12.76
C TYR A 131 0.63 -3.37 -12.39
N LEU A 132 1.62 -2.96 -13.19
CA LEU A 132 3.03 -3.23 -12.88
C LEU A 132 3.46 -2.55 -11.58
N GLU A 133 3.05 -1.30 -11.39
CA GLU A 133 3.35 -0.55 -10.17
C GLU A 133 2.72 -1.23 -8.94
N HIS A 134 1.48 -1.70 -9.04
CA HIS A 134 0.87 -2.49 -7.97
C HIS A 134 1.60 -3.80 -7.68
N LEU A 135 2.08 -4.53 -8.69
CA LEU A 135 2.90 -5.73 -8.48
C LEU A 135 4.19 -5.42 -7.73
N ILE A 136 4.89 -4.37 -8.15
CA ILE A 136 6.14 -3.93 -7.52
C ILE A 136 5.90 -3.52 -6.06
N LEU A 137 4.87 -2.70 -5.80
CA LEU A 137 4.50 -2.29 -4.45
C LEU A 137 4.03 -3.48 -3.59
N CYS A 138 3.33 -4.45 -4.19
CA CYS A 138 2.94 -5.68 -3.52
C CYS A 138 4.16 -6.48 -3.05
N VAL A 139 5.21 -6.57 -3.88
CA VAL A 139 6.48 -7.22 -3.49
C VAL A 139 7.14 -6.45 -2.35
N ILE A 140 7.26 -5.13 -2.46
CA ILE A 140 7.94 -4.31 -1.45
C ILE A 140 7.23 -4.40 -0.09
N VAL A 141 5.89 -4.29 -0.07
CA VAL A 141 5.08 -4.46 1.14
C VAL A 141 5.15 -5.89 1.69
N GLY A 142 5.36 -6.88 0.81
CA GLY A 142 5.55 -8.28 1.19
C GLY A 142 6.87 -8.58 1.90
N ILE A 143 7.93 -7.79 1.66
CA ILE A 143 9.27 -8.00 2.26
C ILE A 143 9.23 -8.11 3.79
N PRO A 144 8.70 -7.14 4.55
CA PRO A 144 8.72 -7.23 6.01
C PRO A 144 7.83 -8.37 6.52
N VAL A 145 6.68 -8.62 5.89
CA VAL A 145 5.75 -9.68 6.30
C VAL A 145 6.34 -11.07 6.07
N LEU A 146 6.76 -11.35 4.83
CA LEU A 146 7.28 -12.66 4.45
C LEU A 146 8.69 -12.88 4.99
N GLY A 147 9.53 -11.84 5.00
CA GLY A 147 10.88 -11.92 5.55
C GLY A 147 10.86 -12.27 7.03
N THR A 148 9.95 -11.67 7.81
CA THR A 148 9.76 -12.03 9.23
C THR A 148 9.38 -13.50 9.37
N ALA A 149 8.32 -13.92 8.66
CA ALA A 149 7.83 -15.30 8.69
C ALA A 149 8.91 -16.33 8.30
N PHE A 150 9.72 -16.05 7.28
CA PHE A 150 10.77 -16.97 6.81
C PHE A 150 12.03 -17.00 7.67
N ILE A 151 12.30 -15.94 8.45
CA ILE A 151 13.37 -15.95 9.46
C ILE A 151 12.96 -16.81 10.68
N GLY A 152 11.69 -17.22 10.77
CA GLY A 152 11.17 -18.05 11.85
C GLY A 152 10.61 -17.25 13.03
N TYR A 153 10.43 -15.95 12.84
CA TYR A 153 9.61 -15.13 13.72
C TYR A 153 8.23 -15.02 13.10
N ALA A 154 7.20 -15.31 13.86
CA ALA A 154 5.85 -15.49 13.34
C ALA A 154 4.94 -14.41 13.91
#